data_AF-A0A8I0FRZ9-F1
#
_entry.id   AF-A0A8I0FRZ9-F1
#
_cell.length_a   1.000
_cell.length_b   1.000
_cell.length_c   1.000
_cell.angle_alpha   90.00
_cell.angle_beta   90.00
_cell.angle_gamma   90.00
#
_symmetry.space_group_name_H-M   'P 1'
#
loop_
_entity.id
_entity.type
_entity.pdbx_description
1 polymer ?
#
loop_
_entity_poly.entity_id
_entity_poly.type
_entity_poly.pdbx_seq_one_letter_code
_entity_poly.pdbx_strand_id
1 'polypeptide(L)'
;MLSKLKKNYFIIITSFLIIYFLINLFGGQRGLFSYFEKKDALKRLKNDEAFKISQINKLELENSLLTDNVDHDFVDILIREKLMLGKKGESTYIIVNNDN
;
A
#
# COMPACT_ATOMS: atom_id res chain seq x y z
N MET A 1 -23.54 39.76 42.88
CA MET A 1 -22.93 38.87 41.86
C MET A 1 -21.43 38.68 42.06
N LEU A 2 -20.63 39.74 42.20
CA LEU A 2 -19.18 39.64 42.46
C LEU A 2 -18.81 38.79 43.70
N SER A 3 -19.61 38.87 44.77
CA SER A 3 -19.41 38.09 46.00
C SER A 3 -19.51 36.56 45.79
N LYS A 4 -20.39 36.11 44.89
CA LYS A 4 -20.51 34.69 44.51
C LYS A 4 -19.31 34.22 43.68
N LEU A 5 -18.81 35.06 42.77
CA LEU A 5 -17.60 34.77 41.99
C LEU A 5 -16.37 34.62 42.90
N LYS A 6 -16.20 35.54 43.84
CA LYS A 6 -15.07 35.52 44.78
C LYS A 6 -15.07 34.27 45.68
N LYS A 7 -16.26 33.78 46.05
CA LYS A 7 -16.43 32.55 46.84
C LYS A 7 -16.04 31.27 46.07
N ASN A 8 -16.26 31.23 44.76
CA ASN A 8 -16.04 30.05 43.91
C ASN A 8 -14.85 30.19 42.95
N TYR A 9 -13.99 31.19 43.14
CA TYR A 9 -12.89 31.54 42.24
C TYR A 9 -11.94 30.35 41.94
N PHE A 10 -11.66 29.53 42.94
CA PHE A 10 -10.79 28.35 42.79
C PHE A 10 -11.37 27.31 41.82
N ILE A 11 -12.68 27.08 41.89
CA ILE A 11 -13.40 26.15 41.00
C ILE A 11 -13.36 26.69 39.56
N ILE A 12 -13.54 28.00 39.39
CA ILE A 12 -13.51 28.65 38.08
C ILE A 12 -12.14 28.48 37.43
N ILE A 13 -11.05 28.77 38.15
CA ILE A 13 -9.69 28.61 37.62
C ILE A 13 -9.38 27.16 37.29
N THR A 14 -9.73 26.24 38.19
CA THR A 14 -9.49 24.81 37.97
C THR A 14 -10.23 24.31 36.74
N SER A 15 -11.47 24.75 36.53
CA SER A 15 -12.25 24.43 35.34
C SER A 15 -11.58 24.93 34.05
N PHE A 16 -11.10 26.18 34.03
CA PHE A 16 -10.36 26.70 32.88
C PHE A 16 -9.10 25.90 32.58
N LEU A 17 -8.38 25.47 33.63
CA LEU A 17 -7.15 24.70 33.50
C LEU A 17 -7.43 23.28 32.96
N ILE A 18 -8.52 22.65 33.42
CA ILE A 18 -8.99 21.36 32.88
C ILE A 18 -9.37 21.51 31.41
N ILE A 19 -10.14 22.54 31.04
CA ILE A 19 -10.56 22.77 29.65
C ILE A 19 -9.34 23.00 28.75
N TYR A 20 -8.38 23.81 29.19
CA TYR A 20 -7.13 24.03 28.46
C TYR A 20 -6.37 22.73 28.24
N PHE A 21 -6.26 21.88 29.26
CA PHE A 21 -5.64 20.58 29.14
C PHE A 21 -6.38 19.68 28.14
N LEU A 22 -7.71 19.60 28.21
CA LEU A 22 -8.51 18.75 27.32
C LEU A 22 -8.37 19.18 25.85
N ILE A 23 -8.42 20.48 25.57
CA ILE A 23 -8.25 21.00 24.20
C ILE A 23 -6.86 20.60 23.66
N ASN A 24 -5.80 20.75 24.46
CA ASN A 24 -4.45 20.36 24.06
C ASN A 24 -4.25 18.84 23.96
N LEU A 25 -4.98 18.05 24.76
CA LEU A 25 -4.88 16.59 24.76
C LEU A 25 -5.55 15.99 23.53
N PHE A 26 -6.76 16.44 23.21
CA PHE A 26 -7.54 15.87 22.11
C PHE A 26 -7.15 16.47 20.75
N GLY A 27 -6.85 17.76 20.72
CA GLY A 27 -6.59 18.53 19.50
C GLY A 27 -5.12 18.66 19.12
N GLY A 28 -4.87 19.30 17.98
CA GLY A 28 -3.53 19.56 17.46
C GLY A 28 -2.85 18.35 16.83
N GLN A 29 -1.70 18.59 16.21
CA GLN A 29 -0.96 17.56 15.46
C GLN A 29 -0.39 16.43 16.32
N ARG A 30 -0.28 16.64 17.63
CA ARG A 30 0.19 15.64 18.61
C ARG A 30 -0.94 15.19 19.56
N GLY A 31 -2.16 15.66 19.32
CA GLY A 31 -3.32 15.25 20.09
C GLY A 31 -3.79 13.84 19.77
N LEU A 32 -4.75 13.40 20.56
CA LEU A 32 -5.30 12.05 20.49
C LEU A 32 -5.95 11.73 19.15
N PHE A 33 -6.71 12.66 18.56
CA PHE A 33 -7.32 12.43 17.25
C PHE A 33 -6.27 12.25 16.14
N SER A 34 -5.24 13.11 16.13
CA SER A 34 -4.14 12.98 15.16
C SER A 34 -3.34 11.69 15.33
N TYR A 35 -3.21 11.20 16.57
CA TYR A 35 -2.58 9.90 16.83
C TYR A 35 -3.31 8.74 16.14
N PHE A 36 -4.64 8.68 16.25
CA PHE A 36 -5.43 7.62 15.61
C PHE A 36 -5.33 7.67 14.09
N GLU A 37 -5.47 8.85 13.48
CA GLU A 37 -5.32 9.03 12.03
C GLU A 37 -3.94 8.59 11.53
N LYS A 38 -2.87 9.00 12.22
CA LYS A 38 -1.50 8.62 11.86
C LYS A 38 -1.23 7.14 12.03
N LYS A 39 -1.85 6.51 13.04
CA LYS A 39 -1.74 5.06 13.26
C LYS A 39 -2.38 4.28 12.11
N ASP A 40 -3.54 4.71 11.66
CA ASP A 40 -4.22 4.07 10.51
C ASP A 40 -3.45 4.32 9.20
N ALA A 41 -2.94 5.55 8.99
CA ALA A 41 -2.08 5.86 7.86
C ALA A 41 -0.82 4.98 7.85
N LEU A 42 -0.14 4.83 8.99
CA LEU A 42 1.03 3.95 9.11
C LEU A 42 0.70 2.50 8.78
N LYS A 43 -0.45 1.99 9.23
CA LYS A 43 -0.89 0.62 8.91
C LYS A 43 -1.10 0.43 7.42
N ARG A 44 -1.74 1.40 6.74
CA ARG A 44 -1.91 1.37 5.28
C ARG A 44 -0.57 1.38 4.55
N LEU A 45 0.34 2.28 4.95
CA LEU A 45 1.67 2.36 4.34
C LEU A 45 2.45 1.05 4.47
N LYS A 46 2.42 0.39 5.64
CA LYS A 46 3.09 -0.91 5.83
C LYS A 46 2.51 -2.01 4.93
N ASN A 47 1.20 -2.03 4.75
CA ASN A 47 0.56 -3.00 3.85
C ASN A 47 0.93 -2.73 2.39
N ASP A 48 0.91 -1.46 1.97
CA ASP A 48 1.29 -1.05 0.62
C ASP A 48 2.77 -1.35 0.34
N GLU A 49 3.64 -1.13 1.32
CA GLU A 49 5.06 -1.49 1.27
C GLU A 49 5.25 -3.00 1.08
N ALA A 50 4.61 -3.81 1.93
CA ALA A 50 4.68 -5.28 1.81
C ALA A 50 4.17 -5.77 0.45
N PHE A 51 3.07 -5.20 -0.04
CA PHE A 51 2.53 -5.51 -1.37
C PHE A 51 3.51 -5.14 -2.49
N LYS A 52 4.14 -3.96 -2.43
CA LYS A 52 5.15 -3.54 -3.41
C LYS A 52 6.38 -4.43 -3.37
N ILE A 53 6.88 -4.79 -2.19
CA ILE A 53 8.01 -5.73 -2.04
C ILE A 53 7.67 -7.07 -2.69
N SER A 54 6.46 -7.59 -2.48
CA SER A 54 6.05 -8.86 -3.11
C SER A 54 6.04 -8.78 -4.64
N GLN A 55 5.62 -7.65 -5.21
CA GLN A 55 5.66 -7.44 -6.66
C GLN A 55 7.09 -7.34 -7.19
N ILE A 56 7.97 -6.63 -6.46
CA ILE A 56 9.39 -6.52 -6.83
C ILE A 56 10.03 -7.90 -6.82
N ASN A 57 9.82 -8.69 -5.78
CA ASN A 57 10.37 -10.05 -5.69
C ASN A 57 9.86 -10.96 -6.83
N LYS A 58 8.58 -10.83 -7.21
CA LYS A 58 8.02 -11.56 -8.35
C LYS A 58 8.71 -11.17 -9.66
N LEU A 59 8.88 -9.87 -9.90
CA LEU A 59 9.55 -9.35 -11.09
C LEU A 59 11.04 -9.73 -11.11
N GLU A 60 11.70 -9.71 -9.97
CA GLU A 60 13.10 -10.11 -9.83
C GLU A 60 13.28 -11.60 -10.14
N LEU A 61 12.36 -12.45 -9.67
CA LEU A 61 12.32 -13.87 -10.04
C LEU A 61 12.11 -14.05 -11.55
N GLU A 62 11.11 -13.39 -12.13
CA GLU A 62 10.84 -13.43 -13.58
C GLU A 62 12.07 -12.97 -14.38
N ASN A 63 12.75 -11.91 -13.94
CA ASN A 63 13.96 -11.41 -14.59
C ASN A 63 15.16 -12.36 -14.41
N SER A 64 15.35 -12.99 -13.24
CA SER A 64 16.42 -13.97 -13.02
C SER A 64 16.22 -15.20 -13.91
N LEU A 65 14.99 -15.69 -14.06
CA LEU A 65 14.65 -16.77 -15.00
C LEU A 65 14.97 -16.41 -16.46
N LEU A 66 14.96 -15.12 -16.79
CA LEU A 66 15.31 -14.58 -18.11
C LEU A 66 16.78 -14.13 -18.22
N THR A 67 17.61 -14.24 -17.18
CA THR A 67 18.97 -13.67 -17.20
C THR A 67 20.07 -14.67 -16.81
N ASP A 68 19.89 -15.50 -15.77
CA ASP A 68 21.01 -16.31 -15.22
C ASP A 68 21.43 -17.51 -16.08
N ASN A 69 20.62 -17.88 -17.06
CA ASN A 69 20.96 -18.65 -18.25
C ASN A 69 19.64 -18.79 -19.00
N VAL A 70 19.40 -17.91 -19.96
CA VAL A 70 18.20 -17.99 -20.79
C VAL A 70 18.17 -19.37 -21.42
N ASP A 71 17.24 -20.21 -20.98
CA ASP A 71 16.96 -21.46 -21.65
C ASP A 71 16.44 -21.12 -23.05
N HIS A 72 17.30 -21.30 -24.05
CA HIS A 72 17.00 -20.99 -25.44
C HIS A 72 15.79 -21.78 -25.95
N ASP A 73 15.55 -22.98 -25.42
CA ASP A 73 14.39 -23.79 -25.76
C ASP A 73 13.12 -23.19 -25.13
N PHE A 74 13.20 -22.70 -23.90
CA PHE A 74 12.09 -21.98 -23.25
C PHE A 74 11.72 -20.69 -24.00
N VAL A 75 12.70 -19.93 -24.48
CA VAL A 75 12.45 -18.73 -25.30
C VAL A 75 11.87 -19.07 -26.66
N ASP A 76 12.34 -20.14 -27.32
CA ASP A 76 11.76 -20.62 -28.60
C ASP A 76 10.29 -21.06 -28.40
N ILE A 77 9.96 -21.72 -27.27
CA ILE A 77 8.58 -22.08 -26.90
C ILE A 77 7.72 -20.83 -26.73
N LEU A 78 8.18 -19.83 -25.96
CA LEU A 78 7.42 -18.59 -25.75
C LEU A 78 7.20 -17.81 -27.05
N ILE A 79 8.20 -17.74 -27.93
CA ILE A 79 8.09 -17.12 -29.25
C ILE A 79 7.07 -17.87 -30.12
N ARG A 80 7.10 -19.20 -30.13
CA ARG A 80 6.11 -20.02 -30.87
C ARG A 80 4.70 -19.87 -30.32
N GLU A 81 4.53 -19.81 -29.00
CA GLU A 81 3.20 -19.64 -28.38
C GLU A 81 2.60 -18.25 -28.63
N LYS A 82 3.39 -17.18 -28.46
CA LYS A 82 2.89 -15.80 -28.54
C LYS A 82 2.86 -15.24 -29.96
N LEU A 83 3.81 -15.64 -30.81
CA LEU A 83 3.98 -15.08 -32.16
C LEU A 83 3.66 -16.09 -33.27
N MET A 84 3.43 -17.38 -32.94
CA MET A 84 3.13 -18.46 -33.90
C MET A 84 4.18 -18.59 -35.02
N LEU A 85 5.43 -18.20 -34.74
CA LEU A 85 6.52 -18.20 -35.72
C LEU A 85 7.18 -19.59 -35.80
N GLY A 86 7.33 -20.12 -37.02
CA GLY A 86 8.13 -21.31 -37.30
C GLY A 86 9.57 -20.96 -37.69
N LYS A 87 10.47 -21.95 -37.68
CA LYS A 87 11.84 -21.76 -38.19
C LYS A 87 11.86 -21.80 -39.72
N LYS A 88 12.94 -21.26 -40.30
CA LYS A 88 13.12 -21.24 -41.76
C LYS A 88 13.04 -22.67 -42.32
N GLY A 89 12.06 -22.92 -43.19
CA GLY A 89 11.83 -24.23 -43.81
C GLY A 89 10.78 -25.10 -43.11
N GLU A 90 10.20 -24.65 -42.00
CA GLU A 90 9.05 -25.29 -41.35
C GLU A 90 7.73 -24.75 -41.92
N SER A 91 6.71 -25.61 -41.98
CA SER A 91 5.33 -25.21 -42.32
C SER A 91 4.50 -25.10 -41.04
N THR A 92 3.95 -23.92 -40.74
CA THR A 92 3.05 -23.71 -39.61
C THR A 92 1.60 -23.82 -40.05
N TYR A 93 0.79 -24.61 -39.32
CA TYR A 93 -0.63 -24.77 -39.57
C TYR A 93 -1.43 -24.19 -38.40
N ILE A 94 -2.40 -23.32 -38.69
CA ILE A 94 -3.36 -22.83 -37.70
C ILE A 94 -4.65 -23.62 -37.91
N ILE A 95 -5.02 -24.43 -36.92
CA ILE A 95 -6.27 -25.17 -36.93
C ILE A 95 -7.32 -24.32 -36.22
N VAL A 96 -8.31 -23.85 -36.97
CA VAL A 96 -9.48 -23.18 -36.41
C VAL A 96 -10.58 -24.24 -36.31
N ASN A 97 -10.88 -24.67 -35.09
CA ASN A 97 -12.08 -25.48 -34.85
C ASN A 97 -13.28 -24.55 -34.91
N ASN A 98 -14.05 -24.69 -35.98
CA ASN A 98 -15.33 -24.03 -36.13
C ASN A 98 -16.39 -24.91 -35.44
N ASP A 99 -16.35 -24.95 -34.12
CA ASP A 99 -17.41 -25.58 -33.34
C ASP A 99 -18.66 -24.68 -33.46
N ASN A 100 -19.62 -25.14 -34.27
CA ASN A 100 -20.95 -24.53 -34.42
C ASN A 100 -21.77 -24.68 -33.13
#